data_AF-A0A3Q1CT79-F1
#
_entry.id   AF-A0A3Q1CT79-F1
#
_cell.length_a   1.000
_cell.length_b   1.000
_cell.length_c   1.000
_cell.angle_alpha   90.00
_cell.angle_beta   90.00
_cell.angle_gamma   90.00
#
_symmetry.space_group_name_H-M   'P 1'
#
loop_
_entity.id
_entity.type
_entity.pdbx_description
1 polymer ?
#
loop_
_entity_poly.entity_id
_entity_poly.type
_entity_poly.pdbx_seq_one_letter_code
_entity_poly.pdbx_strand_id
1 'polypeptide(L)'
;MKQQLQGFLIQQRGLLLLMEISLTRPQLSSTPLQILFYLNSWYFAAFYLAEILMFIYKGVLLPYPSDNLVLDVVLLLLFLALETLRIFYGWKGNLCERSLASCVSIFILFPCAALAVYYLLLQTFVLRLEFILSSVLLAFYSLELLLGLLSISAFSRSKVY
;
A
#
# COMPACT_ATOMS: atom_id res chain seq x y z
N MET A 1 -10.13 -36.90 44.88
CA MET A 1 -9.66 -37.33 43.54
C MET A 1 -10.64 -36.97 42.42
N LYS A 2 -11.94 -37.35 42.48
CA LYS A 2 -12.92 -37.06 41.41
C LYS A 2 -13.15 -35.55 41.13
N GLN A 3 -13.13 -34.70 42.15
CA GLN A 3 -13.31 -33.24 41.99
C GLN A 3 -12.13 -32.56 41.26
N GLN A 4 -10.89 -32.98 41.51
CA GLN A 4 -9.73 -32.45 40.78
C GLN A 4 -9.74 -32.86 39.31
N LEU A 5 -10.17 -34.09 39.01
CA LEU A 5 -10.28 -34.57 37.64
C LEU A 5 -11.36 -33.80 36.85
N GLN A 6 -12.48 -33.45 37.49
CA GLN A 6 -13.53 -32.63 36.86
C GLN A 6 -13.05 -31.21 36.54
N GLY A 7 -12.30 -30.56 37.45
CA GLY A 7 -11.72 -29.24 37.17
C GLY A 7 -10.76 -29.26 35.97
N PHE A 8 -9.94 -30.31 35.86
CA PHE A 8 -9.02 -30.48 34.72
C PHE A 8 -9.75 -30.71 33.39
N LEU A 9 -10.81 -31.52 33.39
CA LEU A 9 -11.63 -31.77 32.19
C LEU A 9 -12.40 -30.53 31.73
N ILE A 10 -12.89 -29.70 32.66
CA ILE A 10 -13.55 -28.42 32.34
C ILE A 10 -12.54 -27.44 31.73
N GLN A 11 -11.33 -27.37 32.27
CA GLN A 11 -10.24 -26.53 31.73
C GLN A 11 -9.86 -26.95 30.30
N GLN A 12 -9.68 -28.26 30.05
CA GLN A 12 -9.40 -28.82 28.72
C GLN A 12 -10.52 -28.53 27.72
N ARG A 13 -11.78 -28.67 28.14
CA ARG A 13 -12.96 -28.39 27.30
C ARG A 13 -13.09 -26.90 26.97
N GLY A 14 -12.76 -26.02 27.91
CA GLY A 14 -12.68 -24.58 27.66
C GLY A 14 -11.57 -24.22 26.66
N LEU A 15 -10.40 -24.85 26.75
CA LEU A 15 -9.30 -24.62 25.82
C LEU A 15 -9.62 -25.10 24.40
N LEU A 16 -10.28 -26.27 24.27
CA LEU A 16 -10.77 -26.79 22.99
C LEU A 16 -11.82 -25.88 22.36
N LEU A 17 -12.76 -25.36 23.15
CA LEU A 17 -13.75 -24.39 22.66
C LEU A 17 -13.10 -23.08 22.20
N LEU A 18 -12.11 -22.55 22.92
CA LEU A 18 -11.38 -21.36 22.50
C LEU A 18 -10.59 -21.59 21.20
N MET A 19 -10.07 -22.79 21.00
CA MET A 19 -9.38 -23.20 19.78
C MET A 19 -10.36 -23.35 18.60
N GLU A 20 -11.52 -23.97 18.81
CA GLU A 20 -12.59 -24.04 17.80
C GLU A 20 -13.17 -22.66 17.43
N ILE A 21 -13.31 -21.76 18.42
CA ILE A 21 -13.75 -20.37 18.19
C ILE A 21 -12.69 -19.59 17.40
N SER A 22 -11.39 -19.82 17.67
CA SER A 22 -10.32 -19.22 16.85
C SER A 22 -10.28 -19.77 15.43
N LEU A 23 -10.56 -21.07 15.24
CA LEU A 23 -10.59 -21.71 13.92
C LEU A 23 -11.81 -21.29 13.07
N THR A 24 -12.88 -20.84 13.70
CA THR A 24 -14.13 -20.44 13.03
C THR A 24 -14.22 -18.95 12.70
N ARG A 25 -13.25 -18.12 13.12
CA ARG A 25 -13.22 -16.71 12.72
C ARG A 25 -12.94 -16.58 11.22
N PRO A 26 -13.85 -15.97 10.43
CA PRO A 26 -13.58 -15.71 9.03
C PRO A 26 -12.39 -14.76 8.90
N GLN A 27 -11.39 -15.13 8.09
CA GLN A 27 -10.31 -14.23 7.71
C GLN A 27 -10.87 -13.15 6.78
N LEU A 28 -10.71 -11.89 7.18
CA LEU A 28 -11.24 -10.74 6.45
C LEU A 28 -10.16 -10.08 5.60
N SER A 29 -8.89 -10.38 5.84
CA SER A 29 -7.77 -9.86 5.06
C SER A 29 -7.91 -10.21 3.57
N SER A 30 -7.67 -9.24 2.69
CA SER A 30 -7.80 -9.42 1.25
C SER A 30 -6.49 -9.91 0.62
N THR A 31 -6.47 -11.15 0.13
CA THR A 31 -5.33 -11.70 -0.60
C THR A 31 -5.01 -10.97 -1.91
N PRO A 32 -5.97 -10.56 -2.78
CA PRO A 32 -5.62 -9.83 -4.00
C PRO A 32 -5.03 -8.44 -3.71
N LEU A 33 -5.52 -7.76 -2.67
CA LEU A 33 -4.95 -6.48 -2.24
C LEU A 33 -3.49 -6.64 -1.78
N GLN A 34 -3.19 -7.73 -1.06
CA GLN A 34 -1.84 -8.02 -0.59
C GLN A 34 -0.86 -8.25 -1.75
N ILE A 35 -1.30 -8.98 -2.78
CA ILE A 35 -0.51 -9.22 -3.99
C ILE A 35 -0.25 -7.90 -4.71
N LEU A 36 -1.24 -7.03 -4.82
CA LEU A 36 -1.07 -5.71 -5.45
C LEU A 36 -0.03 -4.86 -4.72
N PHE A 37 -0.05 -4.78 -3.39
CA PHE A 37 0.99 -4.04 -2.66
C PHE A 37 2.40 -4.57 -2.93
N TYR A 38 2.54 -5.89 -3.05
CA TYR A 38 3.83 -6.49 -3.39
C TYR A 38 4.28 -6.14 -4.80
N LEU A 39 3.39 -6.28 -5.79
CA LEU A 39 3.68 -5.93 -7.18
C LEU A 39 3.99 -4.43 -7.33
N ASN A 40 3.20 -3.56 -6.67
CA ASN A 40 3.42 -2.13 -6.69
C ASN A 40 4.75 -1.76 -6.03
N SER A 41 5.15 -2.42 -4.94
CA SER A 41 6.47 -2.18 -4.34
C SER A 41 7.63 -2.42 -5.31
N TRP A 42 7.60 -3.52 -6.07
CA TRP A 42 8.62 -3.82 -7.08
C TRP A 42 8.54 -2.87 -8.27
N TYR A 43 7.32 -2.61 -8.74
CA TYR A 43 7.07 -1.70 -9.85
C TYR A 43 7.54 -0.28 -9.53
N PHE A 44 7.24 0.23 -8.34
CA PHE A 44 7.65 1.55 -7.88
C PHE A 44 9.17 1.65 -7.71
N ALA A 45 9.83 0.60 -7.24
CA ALA A 45 11.31 0.59 -7.20
C ALA A 45 11.92 0.73 -8.61
N ALA A 46 11.35 0.02 -9.60
CA ALA A 46 11.77 0.14 -10.99
C ALA A 46 11.43 1.51 -11.59
N PHE A 47 10.24 2.04 -11.32
CA PHE A 47 9.82 3.40 -11.67
C PHE A 47 10.80 4.44 -11.15
N TYR A 48 11.11 4.37 -9.86
CA TYR A 48 12.00 5.31 -9.18
C TYR A 48 13.43 5.27 -9.76
N LEU A 49 13.95 4.07 -10.03
CA LEU A 49 15.24 3.93 -10.70
C LEU A 49 15.24 4.51 -12.12
N ALA A 50 14.17 4.26 -12.89
CA ALA A 50 14.03 4.81 -14.23
C ALA A 50 13.96 6.34 -14.22
N GLU A 51 13.22 6.95 -13.29
CA GLU A 51 13.16 8.39 -13.09
C GLU A 51 14.55 8.99 -12.83
N ILE A 52 15.35 8.38 -11.95
CA ILE A 52 16.73 8.83 -11.71
C ILE A 52 17.57 8.82 -13.00
N LEU A 53 17.50 7.74 -13.78
CA LEU A 53 18.23 7.63 -15.05
C LEU A 53 17.77 8.68 -16.06
N MET A 54 16.46 8.92 -16.14
CA MET A 54 15.89 9.93 -17.02
C MET A 54 16.23 11.36 -16.58
N PHE A 55 16.32 11.63 -15.28
CA PHE A 55 16.83 12.91 -14.78
C PHE A 55 18.28 13.16 -15.16
N ILE A 56 19.15 12.15 -15.05
CA ILE A 56 20.55 12.27 -15.50
C ILE A 56 20.58 12.55 -17.00
N TYR A 57 19.79 11.81 -17.80
CA TYR A 57 19.67 12.03 -19.24
C TYR A 57 19.23 13.47 -19.56
N LYS A 58 18.19 13.96 -18.90
CA LYS A 58 17.66 15.32 -19.05
C LYS A 58 18.70 16.38 -18.70
N GLY A 59 19.39 16.21 -17.56
CA GLY A 59 20.38 17.17 -17.08
C GLY A 59 21.62 17.30 -17.98
N VAL A 60 21.96 16.25 -18.73
CA VAL A 60 23.11 16.26 -19.65
C VAL A 60 22.74 16.75 -21.05
N LEU A 61 21.57 16.35 -21.57
CA LEU A 61 21.24 16.52 -22.99
C LEU A 61 20.21 17.60 -23.29
N LEU A 62 19.37 17.97 -22.32
CA LEU A 62 18.32 18.97 -22.50
C LEU A 62 18.68 20.24 -21.74
N PRO A 63 18.35 21.43 -22.27
CA PRO A 63 18.53 22.70 -21.56
C PRO A 63 17.48 22.82 -20.44
N TYR A 64 17.63 22.00 -19.39
CA TYR A 64 16.70 21.94 -18.25
C TYR A 64 17.00 23.10 -17.28
N PRO A 65 16.03 23.99 -16.99
CA PRO A 65 16.22 25.05 -16.02
C PRO A 65 16.55 24.49 -14.63
N SER A 66 17.64 24.96 -14.01
CA SER A 66 18.15 24.40 -12.75
C SER A 66 17.10 24.41 -11.62
N ASP A 67 16.29 25.46 -11.52
CA ASP A 67 15.27 25.57 -10.48
C ASP A 67 14.19 24.48 -10.59
N ASN A 68 13.74 24.21 -11.82
CA ASN A 68 12.76 23.16 -12.09
C ASN A 68 13.36 21.76 -11.81
N LEU A 69 14.64 21.55 -12.15
CA LEU A 69 15.31 20.28 -11.89
C LEU A 69 15.41 20.00 -10.39
N VAL A 70 15.73 21.02 -9.59
CA VAL A 70 15.78 20.89 -8.13
C VAL A 70 14.40 20.57 -7.56
N LEU A 71 13.36 21.28 -8.01
CA LEU A 71 11.97 21.01 -7.59
C LEU A 71 11.59 19.56 -7.89
N ASP A 72 11.83 19.10 -9.12
CA ASP A 72 11.51 17.75 -9.56
C ASP A 72 12.21 16.70 -8.68
N VAL A 73 13.52 16.85 -8.43
CA VAL A 73 14.27 15.91 -7.57
C VAL A 73 13.74 15.91 -6.14
N VAL A 74 13.36 17.07 -5.58
CA VAL A 74 12.75 17.16 -4.25
C VAL A 74 11.40 16.44 -4.22
N LEU A 75 10.58 16.61 -5.26
CA LEU A 75 9.31 15.90 -5.40
C LEU A 75 9.52 14.39 -5.55
N LEU A 76 10.59 13.95 -6.23
CA LEU A 76 10.94 12.53 -6.36
C LEU A 76 11.24 11.92 -4.99
N LEU A 77 12.07 12.59 -4.18
CA LEU A 77 12.40 12.15 -2.82
C LEU A 77 11.16 12.11 -1.92
N LEU A 78 10.29 13.12 -2.01
CA LEU A 78 9.02 13.14 -1.31
C LEU A 78 8.13 11.96 -1.74
N PHE A 79 8.10 11.64 -3.03
CA PHE A 79 7.32 10.54 -3.56
C PHE A 79 7.79 9.19 -2.98
N LEU A 80 9.10 8.96 -2.93
CA LEU A 80 9.66 7.75 -2.30
C LEU A 80 9.22 7.59 -0.85
N ALA A 81 9.29 8.67 -0.07
CA ALA A 81 8.89 8.64 1.34
C ALA A 81 7.40 8.33 1.50
N LEU A 82 6.54 9.03 0.76
CA LEU A 82 5.09 8.81 0.82
C LEU A 82 4.70 7.41 0.36
N GLU A 83 5.26 6.92 -0.74
CA GLU A 83 4.92 5.60 -1.28
C GLU A 83 5.38 4.48 -0.33
N THR A 84 6.55 4.63 0.28
CA THR A 84 7.04 3.69 1.30
C THR A 84 6.09 3.63 2.51
N LEU A 85 5.66 4.79 3.02
CA LEU A 85 4.71 4.87 4.13
C LEU A 85 3.36 4.25 3.75
N ARG A 86 2.86 4.57 2.55
CA ARG A 86 1.60 4.05 2.01
C ARG A 86 1.60 2.52 1.95
N ILE A 87 2.64 1.92 1.35
CA ILE A 87 2.78 0.46 1.24
C ILE A 87 2.92 -0.17 2.64
N PHE A 88 3.72 0.43 3.53
CA PHE A 88 3.89 -0.07 4.89
C PHE A 88 2.56 -0.14 5.66
N TYR A 89 1.80 0.96 5.67
CA TYR A 89 0.49 1.00 6.34
C TYR A 89 -0.54 0.11 5.63
N GLY A 90 -0.48 0.00 4.30
CA GLY A 90 -1.36 -0.87 3.52
C GLY A 90 -1.16 -2.35 3.86
N TRP A 91 0.11 -2.78 3.88
CA TRP A 91 0.50 -4.13 4.25
C TRP A 91 0.08 -4.48 5.68
N LYS A 92 0.40 -3.59 6.64
CA LYS A 92 0.04 -3.80 8.06
C LYS A 92 -1.47 -3.73 8.28
N GLY A 93 -2.17 -2.82 7.62
CA GLY A 93 -3.61 -2.66 7.72
C GLY A 93 -4.38 -3.88 7.23
N ASN A 94 -3.98 -4.41 6.08
CA ASN A 94 -4.61 -5.59 5.50
C ASN A 94 -4.34 -6.88 6.30
N LEU A 95 -3.06 -7.17 6.63
CA LEU A 95 -2.71 -8.40 7.35
C LEU A 95 -3.17 -8.43 8.81
N CYS A 96 -3.18 -7.28 9.48
CA CYS A 96 -3.63 -7.21 10.87
C CYS A 96 -5.12 -6.86 10.99
N GLU A 97 -5.86 -6.78 9.87
CA GLU A 97 -7.28 -6.41 9.82
C GLU A 97 -7.56 -5.08 10.55
N ARG A 98 -6.58 -4.17 10.52
CA ARG A 98 -6.62 -2.88 11.21
C ARG A 98 -7.16 -1.82 10.26
N SER A 99 -8.47 -1.60 10.32
CA SER A 99 -9.18 -0.59 9.52
C SER A 99 -8.50 0.79 9.53
N LEU A 100 -8.03 1.28 10.69
CA LEU A 100 -7.33 2.57 10.79
C LEU A 100 -6.04 2.62 9.95
N ALA A 101 -5.20 1.58 9.99
CA ALA A 101 -3.96 1.56 9.22
C ALA A 101 -4.25 1.48 7.70
N SER A 102 -5.26 0.72 7.31
CA SER A 102 -5.73 0.70 5.92
C SER A 102 -6.27 2.07 5.47
N CYS A 103 -7.03 2.77 6.33
CA CYS A 103 -7.51 4.12 6.04
C CYS A 103 -6.34 5.11 5.85
N VAL A 104 -5.31 5.03 6.71
CA VAL A 104 -4.10 5.88 6.57
C VAL A 104 -3.40 5.60 5.23
N SER A 105 -3.28 4.34 4.83
CA SER A 105 -2.70 3.98 3.53
C SER A 105 -3.49 4.59 2.36
N ILE A 106 -4.83 4.51 2.38
CA ILE A 106 -5.69 5.14 1.36
C ILE A 106 -5.58 6.66 1.39
N PHE A 107 -5.48 7.28 2.56
CA PHE A 107 -5.30 8.72 2.65
C PHE A 107 -3.98 9.17 2.01
N ILE A 108 -2.88 8.44 2.24
CA ILE A 108 -1.57 8.71 1.63
C ILE A 108 -1.57 8.41 0.12
N LEU A 109 -2.46 7.54 -0.37
CA LEU A 109 -2.60 7.27 -1.81
C LEU A 109 -2.92 8.55 -2.61
N PHE A 110 -3.71 9.48 -2.07
CA PHE A 110 -4.08 10.70 -2.79
C PHE A 110 -2.88 11.60 -3.13
N PRO A 111 -2.00 11.98 -2.18
CA PRO A 111 -0.79 12.71 -2.52
C PRO A 111 0.18 11.90 -3.39
N CYS A 112 0.27 10.57 -3.24
CA CYS A 112 1.04 9.72 -4.16
C CYS A 112 0.50 9.79 -5.60
N ALA A 113 -0.82 9.69 -5.77
CA ALA A 113 -1.46 9.79 -7.08
C ALA A 113 -1.28 11.19 -7.69
N ALA A 114 -1.33 12.25 -6.88
CA ALA A 114 -1.05 13.60 -7.33
C ALA A 114 0.40 13.75 -7.83
N LEU A 115 1.37 13.16 -7.13
CA LEU A 115 2.76 13.11 -7.58
C LEU A 115 2.91 12.30 -8.88
N ALA A 116 2.26 11.14 -9.00
CA ALA A 116 2.27 10.38 -10.26
C ALA A 116 1.69 11.20 -11.43
N VAL A 117 0.59 11.96 -11.21
CA VAL A 117 0.04 12.87 -12.22
C VAL A 117 1.00 14.02 -12.54
N TYR A 118 1.75 14.53 -11.55
CA TYR A 118 2.76 15.54 -11.76
C TYR A 118 3.85 15.07 -12.75
N TYR A 119 4.41 13.88 -12.52
CA TYR A 119 5.38 13.25 -13.43
C TYR A 119 4.80 12.90 -14.80
N LEU A 120 3.49 12.65 -14.86
CA LEU A 120 2.80 12.33 -16.11
C LEU A 120 2.55 13.56 -16.99
N LEU A 121 2.22 14.72 -16.41
CA LEU A 121 1.69 15.88 -17.15
C LEU A 121 2.40 17.21 -16.89
N LEU A 122 2.87 17.45 -15.67
CA LEU A 122 3.27 18.79 -15.20
C LEU A 122 4.79 19.03 -15.21
N GLN A 123 5.57 17.97 -15.38
CA GLN A 123 7.02 18.07 -15.48
C GLN A 123 7.44 18.83 -16.75
N THR A 124 8.54 19.58 -16.68
CA THR A 124 9.00 20.48 -17.78
C THR A 124 9.23 19.74 -19.10
N PHE A 125 9.85 18.55 -19.04
CA PHE A 125 10.09 17.70 -20.21
C PHE A 125 9.61 16.28 -19.91
N VAL A 126 8.38 15.94 -20.29
CA VAL A 126 7.84 14.59 -20.14
C VAL A 126 8.33 13.69 -21.29
N LEU A 127 9.06 12.62 -20.97
CA LEU A 127 9.48 11.60 -21.93
C LEU A 127 8.35 10.57 -22.14
N ARG A 128 8.37 9.91 -23.30
CA ARG A 128 7.40 8.84 -23.61
C ARG A 128 7.43 7.70 -22.58
N LEU A 129 8.61 7.38 -22.06
CA LEU A 129 8.77 6.34 -21.05
C LEU A 129 8.11 6.74 -19.72
N GLU A 130 8.31 7.99 -19.27
CA GLU A 130 7.70 8.55 -18.04
C GLU A 130 6.18 8.53 -18.13
N PHE A 131 5.64 8.89 -19.28
CA PHE A 131 4.19 8.84 -19.53
C PHE A 131 3.63 7.42 -19.38
N ILE A 132 4.29 6.42 -19.97
CA ILE A 132 3.86 5.01 -19.87
C ILE A 132 3.97 4.53 -18.42
N LEU A 133 5.12 4.79 -17.79
CA LEU A 133 5.42 4.34 -16.43
C LEU A 133 4.44 4.95 -15.41
N SER A 134 4.16 6.25 -15.51
CA SER A 134 3.24 6.96 -14.62
C SER A 134 1.79 6.53 -14.87
N SER A 135 1.40 6.27 -16.12
CA SER A 135 0.05 5.76 -16.46
C SER A 135 -0.21 4.40 -15.81
N VAL A 136 0.76 3.49 -15.90
CA VAL A 136 0.65 2.15 -15.30
C VAL A 136 0.64 2.24 -13.76
N LEU A 137 1.44 3.14 -13.17
CA LEU A 137 1.41 3.38 -11.72
C LEU A 137 0.03 3.84 -11.23
N LEU A 138 -0.61 4.76 -11.96
CA LEU A 138 -1.98 5.22 -11.66
C LEU A 138 -3.02 4.09 -11.79
N ALA A 139 -2.81 3.14 -12.70
CA ALA A 139 -3.66 1.96 -12.81
C ALA A 139 -3.55 1.07 -11.57
N PHE A 140 -2.32 0.84 -11.07
CA PHE A 140 -2.11 0.14 -9.79
C PHE A 140 -2.84 0.85 -8.63
N TYR A 141 -2.67 2.17 -8.51
CA TYR A 141 -3.34 2.96 -7.47
C TYR A 141 -4.86 2.87 -7.54
N SER A 142 -5.42 2.87 -8.75
CA SER A 142 -6.88 2.74 -8.94
C SER A 142 -7.39 1.39 -8.44
N LEU A 143 -6.68 0.30 -8.73
CA LEU A 143 -7.04 -1.04 -8.25
C LEU A 143 -6.87 -1.18 -6.74
N GLU A 144 -5.77 -0.66 -6.20
CA GLU A 144 -5.50 -0.68 -4.75
C GLU A 144 -6.50 0.16 -3.96
N LEU A 145 -6.95 1.30 -4.49
CA LEU A 145 -8.03 2.10 -3.90
C LEU A 145 -9.32 1.28 -3.81
N LEU A 146 -9.71 0.66 -4.92
CA LEU A 146 -10.96 -0.11 -5.02
C LEU A 146 -10.96 -1.28 -4.02
N LEU A 147 -9.90 -2.09 -4.04
CA LEU A 147 -9.76 -3.23 -3.14
C LEU A 147 -9.50 -2.81 -1.67
N GLY A 148 -8.82 -1.68 -1.46
CA GLY A 148 -8.60 -1.09 -0.14
C GLY A 148 -9.91 -0.67 0.53
N LEU A 149 -10.77 0.02 -0.20
CA LEU A 149 -12.10 0.42 0.29
C LEU A 149 -12.98 -0.79 0.60
N LEU A 150 -12.98 -1.81 -0.27
CA LEU A 150 -13.69 -3.06 -0.03
C LEU A 150 -13.19 -3.74 1.25
N SER A 151 -11.87 -3.81 1.46
CA SER A 151 -11.28 -4.42 2.65
C SER A 151 -11.65 -3.66 3.93
N ILE A 152 -11.59 -2.32 3.91
CA ILE A 152 -12.02 -1.49 5.05
C ILE A 152 -13.51 -1.69 5.36
N SER A 153 -14.36 -1.79 4.34
CA SER A 153 -15.79 -2.04 4.53
C SER A 153 -16.05 -3.40 5.20
N ALA A 154 -15.30 -4.43 4.80
CA ALA A 154 -15.37 -5.76 5.40
C ALA A 154 -14.93 -5.74 6.88
N PHE A 155 -13.79 -5.10 7.18
CA PHE A 155 -13.31 -4.94 8.56
C PHE A 155 -14.27 -4.14 9.44
N SER A 156 -14.90 -3.11 8.89
CA SER A 156 -15.81 -2.25 9.65
C SER A 156 -17.11 -2.97 10.00
N ARG A 157 -17.65 -3.77 9.07
CA ARG A 157 -18.84 -4.60 9.34
C ARG A 157 -18.57 -5.64 10.43
N SER A 158 -17.41 -6.29 10.40
CA SER A 158 -17.02 -7.27 11.41
C SER A 158 -16.89 -6.69 12.82
N LYS A 159 -16.52 -5.42 12.98
CA LYS A 159 -16.41 -4.80 14.31
C LYS A 159 -17.75 -4.40 14.92
N VAL A 160 -18.80 -4.32 14.11
CA VAL A 160 -20.15 -3.88 14.53
C VAL A 160 -21.00 -5.06 15.01
N TYR A 161 -20.66 -6.30 14.63
CA TYR A 161 -21.31 -7.54 15.10
C TYR A 161 -20.42 -8.25 16.12
#